data_AF-A0A815J5K1-F1
#
_entry.id   AF-A0A815J5K1-F1
#
_cell.length_a   1.000
_cell.length_b   1.000
_cell.length_c   1.000
_cell.angle_alpha   90.00
_cell.angle_beta   90.00
_cell.angle_gamma   90.00
#
_symmetry.space_group_name_H-M   'P 1'
#
loop_
_entity.id
_entity.type
_entity.pdbx_description
1 polymer ?
#
loop_
_entity_poly.entity_id
_entity_poly.type
_entity_poly.pdbx_seq_one_letter_code
_entity_poly.pdbx_strand_id
1 'polypeptide(L)'
;MSKQKSTTTVISGAAAMPSTTTITNANNRAAAVLPRPRRRELQNFLLVWLDTDFDESKGDYKKSIQHLRNILETVTTFTDIDECIDFLSDIENENVFMIVSGALAQHTIPIIQQCPQLVSIYILCDNQSIHEEWAKTIPKVKGIYTQIEPICKALQIDQKNCDQAMIPISFNGRDALFMYTQLLKEALLQIEHDDAKSIEELVEYCRLQSDASEKTLEKIEEEYRNHSPIWWYTGPYFIYSMLNYGLRQMDVNIILKMGFFIRHLHQHITELHRQQQDSIPAKFQVFRGQGLSMEDFEKMKKTKGGLMSFNNFLSTSRNREISFKNFARPAALNTNSVAILFIMNIDTAICTKSSTPFAE
;
A
#
# COMPACT_ATOMS: atom_id res chain seq x y z
N MET A 1 -41.25 32.45 -44.35
CA MET A 1 -40.69 33.37 -45.36
C MET A 1 -39.77 34.37 -44.64
N SER A 2 -38.54 34.50 -45.13
CA SER A 2 -37.47 35.48 -44.84
C SER A 2 -36.99 35.67 -43.38
N LYS A 3 -35.76 35.28 -42.98
CA LYS A 3 -34.40 35.81 -43.32
C LYS A 3 -34.25 37.30 -42.91
N GLN A 4 -33.15 37.80 -42.30
CA GLN A 4 -31.73 37.48 -42.49
C GLN A 4 -30.81 38.29 -41.54
N LYS A 5 -29.68 37.66 -41.12
CA LYS A 5 -28.26 38.15 -40.98
C LYS A 5 -27.91 39.41 -40.13
N SER A 6 -26.68 39.65 -39.68
CA SER A 6 -25.43 38.92 -39.36
C SER A 6 -24.29 39.96 -39.27
N THR A 7 -23.36 39.76 -38.32
CA THR A 7 -21.89 40.04 -38.38
C THR A 7 -21.29 41.47 -38.40
N THR A 8 -20.51 41.75 -37.33
CA THR A 8 -19.03 42.03 -37.29
C THR A 8 -18.46 43.31 -37.92
N THR A 9 -17.64 44.06 -37.16
CA THR A 9 -16.16 44.19 -37.30
C THR A 9 -15.62 45.42 -36.55
N VAL A 10 -14.55 45.21 -35.77
CA VAL A 10 -13.71 46.22 -35.09
C VAL A 10 -12.31 46.16 -35.73
N ILE A 11 -11.72 47.30 -36.12
CA ILE A 11 -10.31 47.40 -36.54
C ILE A 11 -9.65 48.71 -36.03
N SER A 12 -8.49 48.49 -35.40
CA SER A 12 -7.24 49.27 -35.27
C SER A 12 -7.18 50.69 -34.71
N GLY A 13 -6.21 50.85 -33.81
CA GLY A 13 -5.42 52.08 -33.63
C GLY A 13 -4.21 51.80 -32.73
N ALA A 14 -3.01 51.70 -33.32
CA ALA A 14 -1.73 51.61 -32.61
C ALA A 14 -0.90 52.86 -32.94
N ALA A 15 -0.26 53.48 -31.93
CA ALA A 15 0.83 54.44 -32.13
C ALA A 15 1.74 54.55 -30.89
N ALA A 16 2.97 54.07 -31.08
CA ALA A 16 4.29 54.57 -30.68
C ALA A 16 4.64 55.04 -29.24
N MET A 17 5.80 54.53 -28.79
CA MET A 17 6.55 54.85 -27.58
C MET A 17 7.21 56.24 -27.57
N PRO A 18 7.73 56.66 -26.40
CA PRO A 18 9.10 57.15 -26.32
C PRO A 18 9.95 56.42 -25.27
N SER A 19 11.20 56.13 -25.66
CA SER A 19 12.28 55.57 -24.87
C SER A 19 12.90 56.64 -23.96
N THR A 20 13.18 56.35 -22.68
CA THR A 20 14.46 56.75 -22.02
C THR A 20 14.67 56.12 -20.63
N THR A 21 15.94 55.79 -20.38
CA THR A 21 16.66 55.84 -19.09
C THR A 21 16.65 54.63 -18.16
N THR A 22 17.80 53.97 -18.16
CA THR A 22 18.38 53.09 -17.15
C THR A 22 18.29 53.72 -15.74
N ILE A 23 17.57 53.08 -14.82
CA ILE A 23 17.81 53.21 -13.38
C ILE A 23 17.85 51.80 -12.79
N THR A 24 19.04 51.46 -12.33
CA THR A 24 19.39 50.32 -11.48
C THR A 24 18.41 50.14 -10.33
N ASN A 25 17.85 48.95 -10.18
CA ASN A 25 17.44 48.43 -8.88
C ASN A 25 17.58 46.91 -8.88
N ALA A 26 18.68 46.45 -8.28
CA ALA A 26 18.84 45.09 -7.82
C ALA A 26 17.79 44.85 -6.73
N ASN A 27 16.87 43.91 -6.95
CA ASN A 27 16.07 43.35 -5.88
C ASN A 27 15.83 41.86 -6.16
N ASN A 28 16.39 41.07 -5.25
CA ASN A 28 16.20 39.65 -5.07
C ASN A 28 14.75 39.23 -5.28
N ARG A 29 14.47 38.53 -6.38
CA ARG A 29 13.38 37.56 -6.42
C ARG A 29 13.96 36.23 -6.00
N ALA A 30 13.93 35.97 -4.69
CA ALA A 30 13.94 34.60 -4.21
C ALA A 30 12.81 33.88 -4.94
N ALA A 31 13.17 32.94 -5.82
CA ALA A 31 12.21 32.04 -6.41
C ALA A 31 11.48 31.38 -5.24
N ALA A 32 10.16 31.59 -5.16
CA ALA A 32 9.33 30.85 -4.23
C ALA A 32 9.56 29.37 -4.55
N VAL A 33 10.28 28.69 -3.65
CA VAL A 33 10.42 27.24 -3.69
C VAL A 33 9.02 26.72 -3.46
N LEU A 34 8.36 26.34 -4.56
CA LEU A 34 7.13 25.58 -4.49
C LEU A 34 7.42 24.38 -3.58
N PRO A 35 6.58 24.12 -2.57
CA PRO A 35 6.76 22.95 -1.72
C PRO A 35 6.82 21.74 -2.65
N ARG A 36 7.90 20.95 -2.52
CA ARG A 36 8.02 19.69 -3.25
C ARG A 36 6.73 18.90 -2.99
N PRO A 37 6.03 18.38 -4.01
CA PRO A 37 4.88 17.53 -3.77
C PRO A 37 5.31 16.40 -2.84
N ARG A 38 4.60 16.21 -1.72
CA ARG A 38 4.83 15.06 -0.83
C ARG A 38 4.82 13.81 -1.70
N ARG A 39 5.93 13.08 -1.75
CA ARG A 39 5.99 11.75 -2.38
C ARG A 39 4.87 10.92 -1.75
N ARG A 40 3.99 10.35 -2.58
CA ARG A 40 2.90 9.50 -2.09
C ARG A 40 3.43 8.10 -1.89
N GLU A 41 3.30 7.59 -0.68
CA GLU A 41 3.64 6.21 -0.39
C GLU A 41 2.70 5.30 -1.16
N LEU A 42 3.26 4.39 -1.96
CA LEU A 42 2.50 3.40 -2.73
C LEU A 42 2.18 2.15 -1.89
N GLN A 43 2.43 2.21 -0.58
CA GLN A 43 2.40 1.06 0.32
C GLN A 43 1.66 1.39 1.62
N ASN A 44 1.27 0.32 2.32
CA ASN A 44 0.53 0.39 3.57
C ASN A 44 1.41 0.66 4.80
N PHE A 45 2.72 0.70 4.59
CA PHE A 45 3.69 0.78 5.67
C PHE A 45 4.98 1.46 5.21
N LEU A 46 5.78 1.88 6.19
CA LEU A 46 7.06 2.55 6.04
C LEU A 46 8.15 1.75 6.75
N LEU A 47 9.34 1.70 6.17
CA LEU A 47 10.54 1.23 6.87
C LEU A 47 11.37 2.42 7.33
N VAL A 48 11.60 2.49 8.64
CA VAL A 48 12.49 3.47 9.27
C VAL A 48 13.74 2.76 9.79
N TRP A 49 14.92 3.32 9.56
CA TRP A 49 16.18 2.83 10.14
C TRP A 49 16.88 3.95 10.90
N LEU A 50 16.98 3.79 12.23
CA LEU A 50 17.69 4.69 13.12
C LEU A 50 19.06 4.11 13.52
N ASP A 51 20.13 4.81 13.15
CA ASP A 51 21.50 4.45 13.50
C ASP A 51 22.40 5.69 13.48
N THR A 52 23.09 5.98 14.59
CA THR A 52 24.00 7.13 14.72
C THR A 52 25.24 7.03 13.84
N ASP A 53 25.67 5.80 13.50
CA ASP A 53 26.85 5.56 12.68
C ASP A 53 26.53 5.39 11.20
N PHE A 54 25.27 5.69 10.83
CA PHE A 54 24.77 5.54 9.47
C PHE A 54 25.54 6.44 8.52
N ASP A 55 26.29 5.79 7.63
CA ASP A 55 27.03 6.44 6.57
C ASP A 55 26.83 5.61 5.29
N GLU A 56 26.00 6.12 4.37
CA GLU A 56 25.71 5.46 3.09
C GLU A 56 26.98 5.21 2.25
N SER A 57 28.08 5.90 2.55
CA SER A 57 29.36 5.71 1.87
C SER A 57 30.17 4.51 2.39
N LYS A 58 29.86 4.00 3.60
CA LYS A 58 30.46 2.78 4.14
C LYS A 58 29.91 1.53 3.44
N GLY A 59 30.80 0.64 3.02
CA GLY A 59 30.47 -0.52 2.18
C GLY A 59 29.41 -1.46 2.76
N ASP A 60 29.39 -1.65 4.07
CA ASP A 60 28.47 -2.58 4.74
C ASP A 60 27.04 -2.00 4.88
N TYR A 61 26.93 -0.69 5.14
CA TYR A 61 25.64 0.02 5.14
C TYR A 61 25.06 0.10 3.73
N LYS A 62 25.90 0.41 2.72
CA LYS A 62 25.47 0.43 1.31
C LYS A 62 24.90 -0.91 0.84
N LYS A 63 25.53 -2.03 1.22
CA LYS A 63 25.02 -3.37 0.91
C LYS A 63 23.70 -3.65 1.65
N SER A 64 23.63 -3.28 2.92
CA SER A 64 22.44 -3.52 3.75
C SER A 64 21.23 -2.73 3.27
N ILE A 65 21.40 -1.45 2.95
CA ILE A 65 20.31 -0.64 2.40
C ILE A 65 19.91 -1.12 1.00
N GLN A 66 20.85 -1.61 0.19
CA GLN A 66 20.51 -2.21 -1.09
C GLN A 66 19.69 -3.50 -0.93
N HIS A 67 20.01 -4.34 0.07
CA HIS A 67 19.20 -5.51 0.40
C HIS A 67 17.80 -5.12 0.85
N LEU A 68 17.65 -4.07 1.67
CA LEU A 68 16.34 -3.57 2.09
C LEU A 68 15.56 -2.97 0.92
N ARG A 69 16.18 -2.14 0.08
CA ARG A 69 15.58 -1.52 -1.12
C ARG A 69 15.15 -2.54 -2.19
N ASN A 70 15.73 -3.75 -2.18
CA ASN A 70 15.28 -4.84 -3.04
C ASN A 70 13.98 -5.49 -2.56
N ILE A 71 13.59 -5.24 -1.31
CA ILE A 71 12.44 -5.87 -0.64
C ILE A 71 11.32 -4.86 -0.43
N LEU A 72 11.70 -3.68 0.05
CA LEU A 72 10.82 -2.56 0.34
C LEU A 72 11.21 -1.39 -0.57
N GLU A 73 10.23 -0.64 -1.06
CA GLU A 73 10.49 0.43 -2.01
C GLU A 73 11.12 1.65 -1.32
N THR A 74 10.63 2.00 -0.13
CA THR A 74 11.08 3.17 0.63
C THR A 74 11.73 2.75 1.96
N VAL A 75 12.93 3.27 2.20
CA VAL A 75 13.66 3.11 3.47
C VAL A 75 14.08 4.51 3.92
N THR A 76 13.46 5.01 4.99
CA THR A 76 13.77 6.31 5.58
C THR A 76 14.80 6.12 6.67
N THR A 77 15.92 6.83 6.61
CA THR A 77 17.03 6.68 7.56
C THR A 77 17.15 7.92 8.43
N PHE A 78 17.53 7.71 9.69
CA PHE A 78 17.76 8.77 10.66
C PHE A 78 19.06 8.48 11.42
N THR A 79 19.85 9.51 11.65
CA THR A 79 21.01 9.48 12.56
C THR A 79 20.71 10.13 13.90
N ASP A 80 19.65 10.93 13.96
CA ASP A 80 19.20 11.67 15.13
C ASP A 80 17.90 11.07 15.69
N ILE A 81 17.84 10.95 17.02
CA ILE A 81 16.70 10.34 17.71
C ILE A 81 15.48 11.26 17.68
N ASP A 82 15.68 12.56 17.89
CA ASP A 82 14.59 13.53 17.99
C ASP A 82 13.93 13.72 16.62
N GLU A 83 14.72 13.83 15.55
CA GLU A 83 14.19 13.86 14.17
C GLU A 83 13.38 12.61 13.82
N CYS A 84 13.83 11.43 14.29
CA CYS A 84 13.11 10.17 14.09
C CYS A 84 11.77 10.16 14.84
N ILE A 85 11.73 10.67 16.08
CA ILE A 85 10.51 10.76 16.88
C ILE A 85 9.51 11.74 16.26
N ASP A 86 9.99 12.90 15.80
CA ASP A 86 9.15 13.90 15.13
C ASP A 86 8.52 13.30 13.86
N PHE A 87 9.32 12.61 13.04
CA PHE A 87 8.82 11.90 11.86
C PHE A 87 7.74 10.86 12.22
N LEU A 88 7.97 10.04 13.25
CA LEU A 88 6.99 9.04 13.70
C LEU A 88 5.69 9.67 14.19
N SER A 89 5.76 10.88 14.74
CA SER A 89 4.60 11.61 15.26
C SER A 89 3.73 12.21 14.16
N ASP A 90 4.30 12.46 12.98
CA ASP A 90 3.61 13.03 11.80
C ASP A 90 2.88 11.98 10.95
N ILE A 91 3.08 10.69 11.21
CA ILE A 91 2.49 9.59 10.43
C ILE A 91 1.04 9.36 10.86
N GLU A 92 0.11 9.36 9.91
CA GLU A 92 -1.31 9.22 10.20
C GLU A 92 -1.84 7.82 9.91
N ASN A 93 -1.57 7.27 8.72
CA ASN A 93 -2.33 6.14 8.17
C ASN A 93 -1.49 4.89 7.90
N GLU A 94 -0.17 5.04 7.92
CA GLU A 94 0.79 4.01 7.55
C GLU A 94 1.29 3.28 8.80
N ASN A 95 1.46 1.96 8.68
CA ASN A 95 2.18 1.21 9.70
C ASN A 95 3.68 1.45 9.58
N VAL A 96 4.41 1.48 10.69
CA VAL A 96 5.86 1.65 10.68
C VAL A 96 6.54 0.38 11.16
N PHE A 97 7.50 -0.06 10.36
CA PHE A 97 8.52 -1.02 10.74
C PHE A 97 9.80 -0.25 11.01
N MET A 98 10.46 -0.54 12.13
CA MET A 98 11.67 0.16 12.52
C MET A 98 12.84 -0.80 12.71
N ILE A 99 13.98 -0.46 12.12
CA ILE A 99 15.29 -1.03 12.44
C ILE A 99 16.00 -0.03 13.33
N VAL A 100 16.52 -0.47 14.48
CA VAL A 100 17.28 0.39 15.39
C VAL A 100 18.60 -0.26 15.75
N SER A 101 19.68 0.52 15.78
CA SER A 101 20.97 0.01 16.21
C SER A 101 20.96 -0.36 17.70
N GLY A 102 21.70 -1.41 18.08
CA GLY A 102 21.77 -1.86 19.48
C GLY A 102 22.18 -0.76 20.45
N ALA A 103 23.09 0.13 20.02
CA ALA A 103 23.56 1.27 20.81
C ALA A 103 22.40 2.23 21.21
N LEU A 104 21.41 2.40 20.34
CA LEU A 104 20.29 3.33 20.55
C LEU A 104 19.03 2.65 21.08
N ALA A 105 18.90 1.34 20.87
CA ALA A 105 17.67 0.58 21.12
C ALA A 105 17.16 0.74 22.56
N GLN A 106 18.05 0.63 23.55
CA GLN A 106 17.64 0.67 24.97
C GLN A 106 17.10 2.04 25.41
N HIS A 107 17.54 3.12 24.76
CA HIS A 107 17.14 4.48 25.11
C HIS A 107 15.93 4.94 24.29
N THR A 108 15.88 4.53 23.02
CA THR A 108 14.86 4.99 22.06
C THR A 108 13.55 4.21 22.21
N ILE A 109 13.62 2.87 22.28
CA ILE A 109 12.43 2.01 22.27
C ILE A 109 11.43 2.37 23.38
N PRO A 110 11.86 2.65 24.63
CA PRO A 110 10.92 3.03 25.69
C PRO A 110 10.07 4.27 25.38
N ILE A 111 10.60 5.21 24.58
CA ILE A 111 9.95 6.46 24.19
C ILE A 111 8.93 6.18 23.07
N ILE A 112 9.35 5.45 22.04
CA ILE A 112 8.55 5.24 20.82
C ILE A 112 7.56 4.08 20.91
N GLN A 113 7.70 3.16 21.88
CA GLN A 113 6.84 1.97 21.96
C GLN A 113 5.35 2.32 22.10
N GLN A 114 5.02 3.53 22.56
CA GLN A 114 3.65 4.01 22.69
C GLN A 114 3.05 4.50 21.37
N CYS A 115 3.87 4.78 20.34
CA CYS A 115 3.43 5.23 19.02
C CYS A 115 2.52 4.15 18.37
N PRO A 116 1.22 4.43 18.13
CA PRO A 116 0.28 3.44 17.58
C PRO A 116 0.68 2.88 16.20
N GLN A 117 1.26 3.74 15.37
CA GLN A 117 1.71 3.44 14.00
C GLN A 117 2.91 2.51 14.00
N LEU A 118 3.75 2.52 15.05
CA LEU A 118 4.90 1.63 15.17
C LEU A 118 4.45 0.21 15.52
N VAL A 119 4.53 -0.71 14.55
CA VAL A 119 4.01 -2.09 14.66
C VAL A 119 5.10 -3.10 14.99
N SER A 120 6.27 -2.97 14.38
CA SER A 120 7.41 -3.90 14.59
C SER A 120 8.71 -3.13 14.74
N ILE A 121 9.55 -3.60 15.67
CA ILE A 121 10.90 -3.10 15.90
C ILE A 121 11.88 -4.28 15.77
N TYR A 122 12.94 -4.09 14.99
CA TYR A 122 14.05 -5.03 14.82
C TYR A 122 15.33 -4.36 15.31
N ILE A 123 16.05 -5.03 16.20
CA ILE A 123 17.31 -4.50 16.75
C ILE A 123 18.46 -5.10 15.95
N LEU A 124 19.32 -4.26 15.36
CA LEU A 124 20.54 -4.67 14.68
C LEU A 124 21.75 -4.37 15.57
N CYS A 125 22.48 -5.39 16.00
CA CYS A 125 23.62 -5.24 16.91
C CYS A 125 24.62 -6.38 16.79
N ASP A 126 25.90 -6.11 17.07
CA ASP A 126 26.95 -7.14 17.05
C ASP A 126 26.83 -8.16 18.19
N ASN A 127 26.26 -7.77 19.32
CA ASN A 127 26.14 -8.62 20.50
C ASN A 127 24.68 -8.70 21.00
N GLN A 128 23.98 -9.76 20.59
CA GLN A 128 22.56 -9.97 20.92
C GLN A 128 22.32 -10.08 22.42
N SER A 129 23.25 -10.72 23.14
CA SER A 129 23.14 -11.06 24.57
C SER A 129 22.81 -9.86 25.45
N ILE A 130 23.28 -8.67 25.09
CA ILE A 130 23.06 -7.42 25.82
C ILE A 130 21.57 -7.01 25.80
N HIS A 131 20.85 -7.35 24.74
CA HIS A 131 19.49 -6.88 24.50
C HIS A 131 18.41 -7.93 24.76
N GLU A 132 18.78 -9.21 24.91
CA GLU A 132 17.83 -10.31 24.96
C GLU A 132 16.81 -10.24 26.09
N GLU A 133 17.22 -9.90 27.32
CA GLU A 133 16.33 -9.96 28.48
C GLU A 133 15.24 -8.89 28.42
N TRP A 134 15.62 -7.64 28.17
CA TRP A 134 14.65 -6.54 28.16
C TRP A 134 13.84 -6.51 26.86
N ALA A 135 14.41 -6.87 25.71
CA ALA A 135 13.67 -6.91 24.44
C ALA A 135 12.47 -7.87 24.50
N LYS A 136 12.61 -9.01 25.20
CA LYS A 136 11.51 -9.99 25.40
C LYS A 136 10.31 -9.40 26.15
N THR A 137 10.52 -8.35 26.92
CA THR A 137 9.44 -7.67 27.68
C THR A 137 8.63 -6.70 26.82
N ILE A 138 9.12 -6.35 25.62
CA ILE A 138 8.51 -5.33 24.76
C ILE A 138 7.82 -6.02 23.57
N PRO A 139 6.48 -6.05 23.50
CA PRO A 139 5.74 -6.83 22.48
C PRO A 139 6.02 -6.43 21.03
N LYS A 140 6.39 -5.16 20.81
CA LYS A 140 6.70 -4.62 19.49
C LYS A 140 8.08 -5.05 18.97
N VAL A 141 8.98 -5.52 19.84
CA VAL A 141 10.29 -6.01 19.42
C VAL A 141 10.14 -7.42 18.85
N LYS A 142 10.36 -7.57 17.55
CA LYS A 142 10.19 -8.84 16.83
C LYS A 142 11.46 -9.71 16.83
N GLY A 143 12.62 -9.11 17.06
CA GLY A 143 13.87 -9.84 17.18
C GLY A 143 15.08 -8.94 17.30
N ILE A 144 16.18 -9.58 17.69
CA ILE A 144 17.53 -9.01 17.75
C ILE A 144 18.37 -9.78 16.75
N TYR A 145 19.12 -9.07 15.91
CA TYR A 145 19.83 -9.64 14.79
C TYR A 145 21.24 -9.06 14.71
N THR A 146 22.17 -9.86 14.22
CA THR A 146 23.55 -9.45 13.96
C THR A 146 23.80 -9.12 12.49
N GLN A 147 22.83 -9.41 11.63
CA GLN A 147 22.93 -9.26 10.17
C GLN A 147 21.59 -8.78 9.63
N ILE A 148 21.63 -8.15 8.45
CA ILE A 148 20.43 -7.57 7.82
C ILE A 148 19.56 -8.62 7.12
N GLU A 149 20.14 -9.69 6.60
CA GLU A 149 19.42 -10.69 5.79
C GLU A 149 18.29 -11.40 6.57
N PRO A 150 18.46 -11.75 7.86
CA PRO A 150 17.35 -12.25 8.68
C PRO A 150 16.25 -11.20 8.92
N ILE A 151 16.61 -9.92 9.08
CA ILE A 151 15.64 -8.82 9.22
C ILE A 151 14.82 -8.70 7.94
N CYS A 152 15.48 -8.71 6.77
CA CYS A 152 14.87 -8.74 5.46
C CYS A 152 13.80 -9.83 5.31
N LYS A 153 14.09 -11.05 5.76
CA LYS A 153 13.11 -12.16 5.74
C LYS A 153 11.93 -11.93 6.69
N ALA A 154 12.19 -11.39 7.88
CA ALA A 154 11.14 -11.07 8.85
C ALA A 154 10.23 -9.95 8.31
N LEU A 155 10.82 -8.90 7.74
CA LEU A 155 10.10 -7.79 7.10
C LEU A 155 9.19 -8.27 5.96
N GLN A 156 9.64 -9.19 5.10
CA GLN A 156 8.79 -9.75 4.03
C GLN A 156 7.54 -10.46 4.56
N ILE A 157 7.66 -11.12 5.72
CA ILE A 157 6.53 -11.79 6.37
C ILE A 157 5.59 -10.74 6.97
N ASP A 158 6.14 -9.76 7.69
CA ASP A 158 5.37 -8.72 8.36
C ASP A 158 4.67 -7.79 7.36
N GLN A 159 5.30 -7.48 6.22
CA GLN A 159 4.69 -6.78 5.09
C GLN A 159 3.44 -7.51 4.58
N LYS A 160 3.55 -8.81 4.28
CA LYS A 160 2.42 -9.61 3.79
C LYS A 160 1.28 -9.65 4.80
N ASN A 161 1.61 -9.74 6.09
CA ASN A 161 0.61 -9.73 7.15
C ASN A 161 -0.06 -8.36 7.29
N CYS A 162 0.71 -7.27 7.18
CA CYS A 162 0.22 -5.90 7.22
C CYS A 162 -0.76 -5.62 6.09
N ASP A 163 -0.38 -5.92 4.84
CA ASP A 163 -1.24 -5.68 3.68
C ASP A 163 -2.55 -6.48 3.76
N GLN A 164 -2.51 -7.71 4.27
CA GLN A 164 -3.72 -8.51 4.45
C GLN A 164 -4.60 -8.02 5.60
N ALA A 165 -3.99 -7.50 6.68
CA ALA A 165 -4.72 -6.93 7.81
C ALA A 165 -5.45 -5.63 7.45
N MET A 166 -4.90 -4.86 6.51
CA MET A 166 -5.48 -3.59 6.07
C MET A 166 -6.53 -3.72 4.97
N ILE A 167 -7.07 -4.90 4.67
CA ILE A 167 -8.19 -5.00 3.73
C ILE A 167 -9.44 -4.41 4.41
N PRO A 168 -10.04 -3.33 3.86
CA PRO A 168 -11.18 -2.68 4.47
C PRO A 168 -12.40 -3.60 4.46
N ILE A 169 -13.15 -3.55 5.56
CA ILE A 169 -14.40 -4.28 5.74
C ILE A 169 -15.51 -3.27 5.96
N SER A 170 -16.51 -3.28 5.08
CA SER A 170 -17.75 -2.55 5.28
C SER A 170 -18.79 -3.46 5.95
N PHE A 171 -19.48 -2.92 6.95
CA PHE A 171 -20.52 -3.62 7.68
C PHE A 171 -21.91 -3.12 7.28
N ASN A 172 -22.88 -4.04 7.18
CA ASN A 172 -24.31 -3.83 6.86
C ASN A 172 -24.70 -3.63 5.39
N GLY A 173 -23.76 -3.66 4.42
CA GLY A 173 -24.07 -3.62 2.98
C GLY A 173 -24.82 -2.38 2.45
N ARG A 174 -25.16 -1.42 3.33
CA ARG A 174 -25.76 -0.12 3.04
C ARG A 174 -24.75 1.02 3.15
N ASP A 175 -23.48 0.67 3.17
CA ASP A 175 -22.39 1.61 3.15
C ASP A 175 -22.30 2.22 1.75
N ALA A 176 -22.27 3.55 1.64
CA ALA A 176 -22.09 4.24 0.37
C ALA A 176 -20.81 3.76 -0.33
N LEU A 177 -19.77 3.41 0.45
CA LEU A 177 -18.53 2.87 -0.07
C LEU A 177 -18.73 1.60 -0.89
N PHE A 178 -19.62 0.69 -0.46
CA PHE A 178 -19.91 -0.53 -1.22
C PHE A 178 -20.50 -0.19 -2.61
N MET A 179 -21.47 0.72 -2.67
CA MET A 179 -22.05 1.15 -3.95
C MET A 179 -21.01 1.81 -4.85
N TYR A 180 -20.16 2.69 -4.30
CA TYR A 180 -19.09 3.33 -5.05
C TYR A 180 -18.09 2.31 -5.60
N THR A 181 -17.68 1.32 -4.80
CA THR A 181 -16.77 0.26 -5.26
C THR A 181 -17.41 -0.58 -6.38
N GLN A 182 -18.72 -0.89 -6.32
CA GLN A 182 -19.39 -1.62 -7.39
C GLN A 182 -19.43 -0.81 -8.69
N LEU A 183 -19.82 0.46 -8.63
CA LEU A 183 -19.85 1.35 -9.80
C LEU A 183 -18.45 1.56 -10.39
N LEU A 184 -17.45 1.75 -9.54
CA LEU A 184 -16.05 1.88 -9.96
C LEU A 184 -15.55 0.61 -10.65
N LYS A 185 -15.86 -0.56 -10.09
CA LYS A 185 -15.54 -1.85 -10.73
C LYS A 185 -16.19 -1.94 -12.12
N GLU A 186 -17.47 -1.65 -12.23
CA GLU A 186 -18.18 -1.70 -13.53
C GLU A 186 -17.58 -0.72 -14.55
N ALA A 187 -17.28 0.51 -14.13
CA ALA A 187 -16.63 1.50 -14.99
C ALA A 187 -15.26 1.00 -15.45
N LEU A 188 -14.39 0.56 -14.54
CA LEU A 188 -13.05 0.05 -14.87
C LEU A 188 -13.08 -1.15 -15.82
N LEU A 189 -14.08 -2.04 -15.68
CA LEU A 189 -14.22 -3.18 -16.58
C LEU A 189 -14.68 -2.80 -17.99
N GLN A 190 -15.34 -1.64 -18.15
CA GLN A 190 -15.79 -1.12 -19.44
C GLN A 190 -14.78 -0.21 -20.13
N ILE A 191 -13.77 0.30 -19.41
CA ILE A 191 -12.74 1.13 -20.03
C ILE A 191 -11.92 0.28 -21.01
N GLU A 192 -11.94 0.69 -22.26
CA GLU A 192 -10.98 0.23 -23.26
C GLU A 192 -9.64 0.91 -22.96
N HIS A 193 -8.61 0.10 -22.71
CA HIS A 193 -7.28 0.58 -22.40
C HIS A 193 -6.38 0.17 -23.56
N ASP A 194 -5.55 1.10 -24.02
CA ASP A 194 -4.31 0.70 -24.65
C ASP A 194 -3.40 0.18 -23.54
N ASP A 195 -3.29 -1.14 -23.44
CA ASP A 195 -2.52 -1.78 -22.38
C ASP A 195 -1.05 -1.38 -22.42
N ALA A 196 -0.45 -1.19 -23.60
CA ALA A 196 0.96 -0.82 -23.70
C ALA A 196 1.17 0.57 -23.10
N LYS A 197 0.32 1.52 -23.51
CA LYS A 197 0.34 2.88 -22.95
C LYS A 197 0.02 2.90 -21.45
N SER A 198 -0.93 2.07 -21.00
CA SER A 198 -1.33 2.01 -19.59
C SER A 198 -0.21 1.47 -18.70
N ILE A 199 0.57 0.51 -19.20
CA ILE A 199 1.75 -0.01 -18.51
C ILE A 199 2.83 1.07 -18.41
N GLU A 200 3.14 1.75 -19.52
CA GLU A 200 4.11 2.87 -19.55
C GLU A 200 3.70 3.97 -18.55
N GLU A 201 2.43 4.36 -18.58
CA GLU A 201 1.87 5.37 -17.67
C GLU A 201 1.90 4.96 -16.19
N LEU A 202 1.72 3.67 -15.88
CA LEU A 202 1.86 3.16 -14.52
C LEU A 202 3.33 3.20 -14.08
N VAL A 203 4.24 2.77 -14.93
CA VAL A 203 5.69 2.77 -14.64
C VAL A 203 6.20 4.19 -14.41
N GLU A 204 5.84 5.14 -15.28
CA GLU A 204 6.18 6.56 -15.11
C GLU A 204 5.61 7.12 -13.80
N TYR A 205 4.36 6.80 -13.49
CA TYR A 205 3.74 7.20 -12.23
C TYR A 205 4.52 6.65 -11.02
N CYS A 206 4.90 5.38 -11.03
CA CYS A 206 5.69 4.79 -9.94
C CYS A 206 7.08 5.44 -9.82
N ARG A 207 7.79 5.70 -10.93
CA ARG A 207 9.08 6.42 -10.93
C ARG A 207 8.98 7.80 -10.29
N LEU A 208 7.86 8.50 -10.48
CA LEU A 208 7.66 9.86 -9.96
C LEU A 208 7.22 9.90 -8.49
N GLN A 209 6.40 8.93 -8.07
CA GLN A 209 5.74 8.96 -6.75
C GLN A 209 6.48 8.18 -5.67
N SER A 210 7.33 7.22 -6.05
CA SER A 210 7.98 6.29 -5.12
C SER A 210 9.44 6.07 -5.46
N ASP A 211 10.19 5.49 -4.53
CA ASP A 211 11.52 4.94 -4.77
C ASP A 211 11.46 3.48 -5.26
N ALA A 212 10.39 3.11 -5.99
CA ALA A 212 10.25 1.78 -6.57
C ALA A 212 11.53 1.36 -7.31
N SER A 213 11.96 0.12 -7.08
CA SER A 213 13.18 -0.42 -7.66
C SER A 213 13.12 -0.35 -9.19
N GLU A 214 14.07 0.35 -9.83
CA GLU A 214 14.12 0.49 -11.28
C GLU A 214 14.10 -0.88 -11.97
N LYS A 215 14.77 -1.88 -11.38
CA LYS A 215 14.74 -3.26 -11.87
C LYS A 215 13.34 -3.87 -11.89
N THR A 216 12.50 -3.59 -10.90
CA THR A 216 11.11 -4.07 -10.87
C THR A 216 10.26 -3.32 -11.90
N LEU A 217 10.53 -2.02 -12.10
CA LEU A 217 9.84 -1.19 -13.08
C LEU A 217 10.15 -1.62 -14.52
N GLU A 218 11.43 -1.80 -14.85
CA GLU A 218 11.90 -2.37 -16.12
C GLU A 218 11.24 -3.73 -16.39
N LYS A 219 11.19 -4.59 -15.37
CA LYS A 219 10.57 -5.91 -15.49
C LYS A 219 9.07 -5.82 -15.81
N ILE A 220 8.34 -4.87 -15.21
CA ILE A 220 6.92 -4.66 -15.54
C ILE A 220 6.80 -4.18 -16.97
N GLU A 221 7.60 -3.20 -17.38
CA GLU A 221 7.57 -2.60 -18.71
C GLU A 221 7.86 -3.65 -19.81
N GLU A 222 8.84 -4.52 -19.60
CA GLU A 222 9.30 -5.50 -20.59
C GLU A 222 8.56 -6.85 -20.52
N GLU A 223 8.24 -7.32 -19.31
CA GLU A 223 7.79 -8.70 -19.09
C GLU A 223 6.33 -8.83 -18.64
N TYR A 224 5.56 -7.73 -18.49
CA TYR A 224 4.18 -7.82 -17.96
C TYR A 224 3.34 -8.87 -18.67
N ARG A 225 3.38 -8.90 -20.01
CA ARG A 225 2.59 -9.82 -20.85
C ARG A 225 3.12 -11.27 -20.85
N ASN A 226 4.34 -11.50 -20.37
CA ASN A 226 4.93 -12.84 -20.31
C ASN A 226 4.40 -13.65 -19.12
N HIS A 227 3.73 -12.98 -18.18
CA HIS A 227 3.18 -13.59 -16.98
C HIS A 227 1.69 -13.31 -16.85
N SER A 228 0.99 -14.17 -16.10
CA SER A 228 -0.43 -13.96 -15.85
C SER A 228 -0.66 -12.85 -14.80
N PRO A 229 -1.81 -12.17 -14.82
CA PRO A 229 -2.13 -11.15 -13.81
C PRO A 229 -2.05 -11.65 -12.36
N ILE A 230 -2.39 -12.92 -12.12
CA ILE A 230 -2.31 -13.53 -10.78
C ILE A 230 -0.85 -13.74 -10.36
N TRP A 231 0.04 -14.05 -11.30
CA TRP A 231 1.47 -14.18 -11.03
C TRP A 231 2.04 -12.85 -10.53
N TRP A 232 1.67 -11.73 -11.17
CA TRP A 232 2.02 -10.39 -10.70
C TRP A 232 1.38 -10.05 -9.35
N TYR A 233 0.09 -10.37 -9.17
CA TYR A 233 -0.64 -10.10 -7.93
C TYR A 233 -0.12 -10.89 -6.71
N THR A 234 0.43 -12.08 -6.92
CA THR A 234 0.95 -12.95 -5.85
C THR A 234 2.47 -12.96 -5.74
N GLY A 235 3.16 -12.32 -6.70
CA GLY A 235 4.60 -12.19 -6.75
C GLY A 235 5.15 -11.21 -5.71
N PRO A 236 6.48 -11.23 -5.48
CA PRO A 236 7.16 -10.35 -4.53
C PRO A 236 7.39 -8.94 -5.12
N TYR A 237 6.34 -8.31 -5.65
CA TYR A 237 6.39 -7.00 -6.27
C TYR A 237 5.37 -6.06 -5.61
N PHE A 238 5.53 -4.75 -5.80
CA PHE A 238 4.66 -3.74 -5.22
C PHE A 238 3.22 -3.76 -5.74
N ILE A 239 2.94 -4.48 -6.84
CA ILE A 239 1.62 -4.56 -7.47
C ILE A 239 0.52 -4.95 -6.46
N TYR A 240 0.79 -5.92 -5.59
CA TYR A 240 -0.17 -6.31 -4.56
C TYR A 240 -0.42 -5.17 -3.55
N SER A 241 0.66 -4.60 -3.00
CA SER A 241 0.59 -3.58 -1.96
C SER A 241 -0.05 -2.30 -2.49
N MET A 242 0.38 -1.82 -3.67
CA MET A 242 -0.15 -0.63 -4.34
C MET A 242 -1.62 -0.78 -4.70
N LEU A 243 -2.05 -1.93 -5.22
CA LEU A 243 -3.45 -2.16 -5.52
C LEU A 243 -4.32 -2.11 -4.26
N ASN A 244 -3.92 -2.84 -3.21
CA ASN A 244 -4.69 -2.87 -1.97
C ASN A 244 -4.67 -1.52 -1.23
N TYR A 245 -3.56 -0.77 -1.31
CA TYR A 245 -3.46 0.59 -0.81
C TYR A 245 -4.43 1.52 -1.54
N GLY A 246 -4.38 1.55 -2.88
CA GLY A 246 -5.24 2.39 -3.70
C GLY A 246 -6.73 2.12 -3.47
N LEU A 247 -7.12 0.84 -3.40
CA LEU A 247 -8.50 0.46 -3.11
C LEU A 247 -8.93 0.76 -1.66
N ARG A 248 -8.03 0.65 -0.67
CA ARG A 248 -8.33 1.01 0.73
C ARG A 248 -8.56 2.51 0.86
N GLN A 249 -7.65 3.31 0.33
CA GLN A 249 -7.69 4.78 0.45
C GLN A 249 -8.62 5.44 -0.55
N MET A 250 -9.22 4.66 -1.47
CA MET A 250 -9.96 5.17 -2.61
C MET A 250 -9.13 6.19 -3.42
N ASP A 251 -7.82 5.97 -3.54
CA ASP A 251 -6.94 6.86 -4.29
C ASP A 251 -7.21 6.69 -5.79
N VAL A 252 -7.96 7.64 -6.35
CA VAL A 252 -8.37 7.64 -7.76
C VAL A 252 -7.17 7.61 -8.71
N ASN A 253 -6.04 8.24 -8.36
CA ASN A 253 -4.87 8.23 -9.24
C ASN A 253 -4.28 6.82 -9.36
N ILE A 254 -4.12 6.14 -8.22
CA ILE A 254 -3.62 4.76 -8.19
C ILE A 254 -4.62 3.83 -8.89
N ILE A 255 -5.91 3.94 -8.57
CA ILE A 255 -6.94 3.07 -9.14
C ILE A 255 -7.01 3.21 -10.66
N LEU A 256 -6.95 4.44 -11.19
CA LEU A 256 -6.97 4.66 -12.65
C LEU A 256 -5.70 4.14 -13.31
N LYS A 257 -4.51 4.38 -12.73
CA LYS A 257 -3.24 3.87 -13.26
C LYS A 257 -3.16 2.34 -13.22
N MET A 258 -3.78 1.72 -12.22
CA MET A 258 -3.89 0.27 -12.11
C MET A 258 -5.16 -0.30 -12.78
N GLY A 259 -5.96 0.51 -13.47
CA GLY A 259 -7.25 0.11 -14.03
C GLY A 259 -7.15 -1.07 -14.99
N PHE A 260 -6.17 -1.03 -15.90
CA PHE A 260 -5.88 -2.15 -16.81
C PHE A 260 -5.54 -3.44 -16.03
N PHE A 261 -4.75 -3.32 -14.96
CA PHE A 261 -4.35 -4.46 -14.13
C PHE A 261 -5.55 -5.05 -13.37
N ILE A 262 -6.40 -4.20 -12.79
CA ILE A 262 -7.64 -4.61 -12.11
C ILE A 262 -8.53 -5.40 -13.07
N ARG A 263 -8.71 -4.89 -14.30
CA ARG A 263 -9.49 -5.56 -15.35
C ARG A 263 -8.89 -6.91 -15.70
N HIS A 264 -7.59 -6.97 -15.96
CA HIS A 264 -6.90 -8.23 -16.30
C HIS A 264 -6.96 -9.26 -15.17
N LEU A 265 -6.77 -8.82 -13.92
CA LEU A 265 -6.85 -9.69 -12.75
C LEU A 265 -8.27 -10.23 -12.58
N HIS A 266 -9.29 -9.38 -12.70
CA HIS A 266 -10.69 -9.79 -12.63
C HIS A 266 -11.04 -10.81 -13.72
N GLN A 267 -10.71 -10.51 -14.98
CA GLN A 267 -10.98 -11.40 -16.11
C GLN A 267 -10.27 -12.74 -15.96
N HIS A 268 -9.01 -12.74 -15.51
CA HIS A 268 -8.26 -13.98 -15.30
C HIS A 268 -8.82 -14.83 -14.16
N ILE A 269 -9.26 -14.23 -13.05
CA ILE A 269 -9.94 -14.96 -11.96
C ILE A 269 -11.26 -15.56 -12.45
N THR A 270 -12.06 -14.81 -13.22
CA THR A 270 -13.32 -15.29 -13.81
C THR A 270 -13.09 -16.47 -14.75
N GLU A 271 -12.05 -16.40 -15.59
CA GLU A 271 -11.68 -17.48 -16.49
C GLU A 271 -11.23 -18.74 -15.73
N LEU A 272 -10.38 -18.59 -14.70
CA LEU A 272 -9.99 -19.72 -13.86
C LEU A 272 -11.18 -20.34 -13.11
N HIS A 273 -12.13 -19.53 -12.65
CA HIS A 273 -13.34 -20.03 -12.03
C HIS A 273 -14.16 -20.88 -13.01
N ARG A 274 -14.34 -20.40 -14.25
CA ARG A 274 -15.02 -21.13 -15.32
C ARG A 274 -14.34 -22.46 -15.63
N GLN A 275 -13.00 -22.48 -15.71
CA GLN A 275 -12.23 -23.70 -15.97
C GLN A 275 -12.34 -24.73 -14.83
N GLN A 276 -12.53 -24.27 -13.60
CA GLN A 276 -12.57 -25.13 -12.42
C GLN A 276 -13.99 -25.53 -12.01
N GLN A 277 -15.03 -25.01 -12.69
CA GLN A 277 -16.43 -25.13 -12.28
C GLN A 277 -16.87 -26.59 -12.02
N ASP A 278 -16.43 -27.54 -12.85
CA ASP A 278 -16.76 -28.96 -12.72
C ASP A 278 -16.01 -29.67 -11.57
N SER A 279 -14.87 -29.11 -11.17
CA SER A 279 -13.99 -29.68 -10.13
C SER A 279 -14.23 -29.10 -8.74
N ILE A 280 -14.91 -27.95 -8.65
CA ILE A 280 -15.17 -27.27 -7.39
C ILE A 280 -16.38 -27.91 -6.70
N PRO A 281 -16.27 -28.31 -5.41
CA PRO A 281 -17.41 -28.81 -4.66
C PRO A 281 -18.55 -27.79 -4.60
N ALA A 282 -19.80 -28.26 -4.64
CA ALA A 282 -20.98 -27.40 -4.52
C ALA A 282 -20.96 -26.54 -3.24
N LYS A 283 -20.40 -27.09 -2.16
CA LYS A 283 -20.17 -26.39 -0.90
C LYS A 283 -18.76 -26.67 -0.41
N PHE A 284 -18.04 -25.63 -0.03
CA PHE A 284 -16.72 -25.76 0.57
C PHE A 284 -16.44 -24.64 1.55
N GLN A 285 -15.48 -24.86 2.43
CA GLN A 285 -15.08 -23.91 3.44
C GLN A 285 -13.70 -23.34 3.10
N VAL A 286 -13.55 -22.04 3.30
CA VAL A 286 -12.28 -21.34 3.23
C VAL A 286 -12.09 -20.49 4.48
N PHE A 287 -10.82 -20.23 4.80
CA PHE A 287 -10.39 -19.54 5.99
C PHE A 287 -9.56 -18.32 5.63
N ARG A 288 -9.72 -17.25 6.39
CA ARG A 288 -8.90 -16.04 6.27
C ARG A 288 -8.57 -15.53 7.67
N GLY A 289 -7.29 -15.33 7.95
CA GLY A 289 -6.85 -14.69 9.18
C GLY A 289 -6.54 -13.22 8.93
N GLN A 290 -6.86 -12.34 9.87
CA GLN A 290 -6.39 -10.96 9.87
C GLN A 290 -6.57 -10.32 11.25
N GLY A 291 -5.88 -9.20 11.49
CA GLY A 291 -6.24 -8.29 12.57
C GLY A 291 -7.42 -7.41 12.18
N LEU A 292 -8.21 -6.99 13.16
CA LEU A 292 -9.17 -5.90 13.04
C LEU A 292 -8.86 -4.83 14.09
N SER A 293 -9.12 -3.58 13.76
CA SER A 293 -9.14 -2.52 14.78
C SER A 293 -10.20 -2.85 15.84
N MET A 294 -10.00 -2.35 17.07
CA MET A 294 -11.01 -2.53 18.11
C MET A 294 -12.36 -1.90 17.70
N GLU A 295 -12.32 -0.79 16.96
CA GLU A 295 -13.51 -0.13 16.43
C GLU A 295 -14.28 -1.04 15.46
N ASP A 296 -13.59 -1.62 14.46
CA ASP A 296 -14.21 -2.50 13.48
C ASP A 296 -14.69 -3.80 14.11
N PHE A 297 -13.98 -4.30 15.12
CA PHE A 297 -14.42 -5.45 15.89
C PHE A 297 -15.73 -5.17 16.65
N GLU A 298 -15.85 -4.01 17.27
CA GLU A 298 -17.10 -3.60 17.95
C GLU A 298 -18.23 -3.32 16.95
N LYS A 299 -17.94 -2.75 15.78
CA LYS A 299 -18.92 -2.66 14.67
C LYS A 299 -19.39 -4.05 14.26
N MET A 300 -18.46 -4.98 13.99
CA MET A 300 -18.75 -6.36 13.62
C MET A 300 -19.67 -7.07 14.63
N LYS A 301 -19.42 -6.88 15.94
CA LYS A 301 -20.27 -7.44 17.00
C LYS A 301 -21.69 -6.91 16.94
N LYS A 302 -21.84 -5.59 16.76
CA LYS A 302 -23.16 -4.93 16.68
C LYS A 302 -23.94 -5.34 15.44
N THR A 303 -23.25 -5.70 14.36
CA THR A 303 -23.85 -6.09 13.07
C THR A 303 -24.01 -7.59 12.90
N LYS A 304 -24.06 -8.36 14.00
CA LYS A 304 -24.25 -9.80 13.95
C LYS A 304 -25.55 -10.16 13.23
N GLY A 305 -25.45 -11.09 12.27
CA GLY A 305 -26.56 -11.47 11.39
C GLY A 305 -26.75 -10.53 10.19
N GLY A 306 -25.99 -9.44 10.10
CA GLY A 306 -25.94 -8.56 8.95
C GLY A 306 -24.95 -9.01 7.87
N LEU A 307 -24.91 -8.24 6.78
CA LEU A 307 -23.97 -8.44 5.68
C LEU A 307 -22.62 -7.78 5.95
N MET A 308 -21.58 -8.34 5.35
CA MET A 308 -20.22 -7.82 5.36
C MET A 308 -19.71 -7.79 3.92
N SER A 309 -19.01 -6.74 3.53
CA SER A 309 -18.35 -6.67 2.22
C SER A 309 -16.87 -6.35 2.35
N PHE A 310 -16.09 -6.97 1.48
CA PHE A 310 -14.68 -6.68 1.28
C PHE A 310 -14.55 -5.99 -0.07
N ASN A 311 -13.95 -4.80 -0.08
CA ASN A 311 -13.89 -3.97 -1.29
C ASN A 311 -12.62 -4.24 -2.13
N ASN A 312 -11.90 -5.33 -1.83
CA ASN A 312 -10.68 -5.78 -2.50
C ASN A 312 -10.81 -7.23 -3.00
N PHE A 313 -9.86 -7.65 -3.83
CA PHE A 313 -9.65 -9.07 -4.11
C PHE A 313 -9.25 -9.82 -2.84
N LEU A 314 -9.91 -10.96 -2.58
CA LEU A 314 -9.71 -11.74 -1.37
C LEU A 314 -8.83 -12.97 -1.61
N SER A 315 -7.75 -13.06 -0.84
CA SER A 315 -6.98 -14.29 -0.68
C SER A 315 -7.46 -15.09 0.53
N THR A 316 -7.71 -16.38 0.33
CA THR A 316 -8.21 -17.31 1.35
C THR A 316 -7.52 -18.66 1.21
N SER A 317 -7.60 -19.52 2.23
CA SER A 317 -7.04 -20.87 2.18
C SER A 317 -8.10 -21.91 2.54
N ARG A 318 -8.06 -23.08 1.89
CA ARG A 318 -8.82 -24.26 2.35
C ARG A 318 -8.21 -24.91 3.60
N ASN A 319 -6.95 -24.60 3.91
CA ASN A 319 -6.28 -25.07 5.10
C ASN A 319 -6.37 -24.03 6.21
N ARG A 320 -7.16 -24.35 7.25
CA ARG A 320 -7.35 -23.52 8.44
C ARG A 320 -6.03 -23.08 9.08
N GLU A 321 -5.06 -23.96 9.15
CA GLU A 321 -3.80 -23.70 9.86
C GLU A 321 -2.93 -22.67 9.15
N ILE A 322 -3.00 -22.61 7.81
CA ILE A 322 -2.34 -21.55 7.05
C ILE A 322 -2.91 -20.19 7.47
N SER A 323 -4.23 -20.07 7.47
CA SER A 323 -4.90 -18.80 7.81
C SER A 323 -4.71 -18.41 9.28
N PHE A 324 -4.75 -19.40 10.17
CA PHE A 324 -4.58 -19.19 11.60
C PHE A 324 -3.14 -18.82 11.99
N LYS A 325 -2.15 -19.65 11.60
CA LYS A 325 -0.76 -19.47 12.04
C LYS A 325 -0.08 -18.28 11.38
N ASN A 326 -0.37 -18.03 10.11
CA ASN A 326 0.36 -17.02 9.34
C ASN A 326 -0.27 -15.63 9.42
N PHE A 327 -1.59 -15.52 9.64
CA PHE A 327 -2.28 -14.22 9.54
C PHE A 327 -3.09 -13.84 10.78
N ALA A 328 -3.88 -14.75 11.36
CA ALA A 328 -4.67 -14.44 12.56
C ALA A 328 -3.78 -14.33 13.82
N ARG A 329 -2.95 -15.34 14.09
CA ARG A 329 -2.11 -15.39 15.30
C ARG A 329 -1.10 -14.23 15.38
N PRO A 330 -0.39 -13.84 14.30
CA PRO A 330 0.53 -12.71 14.38
C PRO A 330 -0.17 -11.39 14.70
N ALA A 331 -1.40 -11.20 14.21
CA ALA A 331 -2.20 -10.02 14.54
C ALA A 331 -2.53 -9.91 16.05
N ALA A 332 -2.56 -11.03 16.78
CA ALA A 332 -2.80 -11.01 18.23
C ALA A 332 -1.64 -10.37 19.02
N LEU A 333 -0.47 -10.23 18.39
CA LEU A 333 0.70 -9.57 18.99
C LEU A 333 0.62 -8.04 18.91
N ASN A 334 -0.29 -7.51 18.09
CA ASN A 334 -0.49 -6.08 17.94
C ASN A 334 -1.49 -5.61 18.99
N THR A 335 -1.05 -4.76 19.92
CA THR A 335 -1.85 -4.30 21.07
C THR A 335 -3.13 -3.54 20.68
N ASN A 336 -3.15 -2.96 19.48
CA ASN A 336 -4.25 -2.14 18.98
C ASN A 336 -5.21 -2.91 18.05
N SER A 337 -5.06 -4.24 17.93
CA SER A 337 -5.89 -5.05 17.05
C SER A 337 -6.39 -6.34 17.69
N VAL A 338 -7.54 -6.81 17.25
CA VAL A 338 -8.11 -8.10 17.61
C VAL A 338 -7.83 -9.10 16.49
N ALA A 339 -7.22 -10.23 16.84
CA ALA A 339 -7.00 -11.32 15.89
C ALA A 339 -8.31 -12.03 15.55
N ILE A 340 -8.62 -12.09 14.25
CA ILE A 340 -9.82 -12.74 13.72
C ILE A 340 -9.43 -13.84 12.74
N LEU A 341 -10.12 -14.99 12.88
CA LEU A 341 -10.12 -16.05 11.89
C LEU A 341 -11.53 -16.15 11.30
N PHE A 342 -11.71 -15.64 10.09
CA PHE A 342 -12.92 -15.81 9.31
C PHE A 342 -13.04 -17.26 8.83
N ILE A 343 -14.23 -17.81 9.02
CA ILE A 343 -14.64 -19.12 8.50
C ILE A 343 -15.77 -18.86 7.50
N MET A 344 -15.46 -18.98 6.21
CA MET A 344 -16.38 -18.64 5.13
C MET A 344 -16.88 -19.94 4.46
N ASN A 345 -18.19 -20.14 4.50
CA ASN A 345 -18.84 -21.24 3.79
C ASN A 345 -19.29 -20.72 2.43
N ILE A 346 -18.73 -21.29 1.37
CA ILE A 346 -19.06 -20.94 -0.02
C ILE A 346 -20.05 -21.97 -0.54
N ASP A 347 -21.17 -21.49 -1.05
CA ASP A 347 -22.17 -22.27 -1.78
C ASP A 347 -22.18 -21.78 -3.24
N THR A 348 -21.70 -22.62 -4.16
CA THR A 348 -21.53 -22.23 -5.56
C THR A 348 -22.86 -21.94 -6.24
N ALA A 349 -23.96 -22.56 -5.80
CA ALA A 349 -25.28 -22.30 -6.36
C ALA A 349 -25.80 -20.90 -6.01
N ILE A 350 -25.39 -20.35 -4.86
CA ILE A 350 -25.68 -18.96 -4.49
C ILE A 350 -24.82 -18.02 -5.34
N CYS A 351 -23.53 -18.32 -5.49
CA CYS A 351 -22.61 -17.50 -6.29
C CYS A 351 -23.07 -17.35 -7.75
N THR A 352 -23.54 -18.43 -8.38
CA THR A 352 -24.03 -18.38 -9.77
C THR A 352 -25.29 -17.51 -9.92
N LYS A 353 -26.16 -17.46 -8.90
CA LYS A 353 -27.39 -16.66 -8.90
C LYS A 353 -27.16 -15.20 -8.51
N SER A 354 -26.12 -14.92 -7.73
CA SER A 354 -25.79 -13.60 -7.19
C SER A 354 -24.99 -12.71 -8.16
N SER A 355 -24.89 -13.09 -9.43
CA SER A 355 -24.13 -12.36 -10.46
C SER A 355 -24.83 -11.12 -11.00
N THR A 356 -26.05 -10.81 -10.55
CA THR A 356 -26.72 -9.55 -10.84
C THR A 356 -26.16 -8.44 -9.92
N PRO A 357 -25.50 -7.41 -10.46
CA PRO A 357 -24.93 -6.32 -9.67
C PRO A 357 -25.98 -5.51 -8.90
N PHE A 358 -27.23 -5.59 -9.37
CA PHE A 358 -28.42 -5.04 -8.76
C PHE A 358 -29.51 -6.11 -8.89
N ALA A 359 -29.74 -6.89 -7.83
CA ALA A 359 -30.94 -7.71 -7.75
C ALA A 359 -32.12 -6.77 -7.46
N GLU A 360 -33.10 -6.73 -8.36
CA GLU A 360 -34.46 -6.26 -8.03
C GLU A 360 -35.11 -7.17 -7.00
#